data_AF-A0A381UII7-F1
#
_entry.id   AF-A0A381UII7-F1
#
_cell.length_a   1.000
_cell.length_b   1.000
_cell.length_c   1.000
_cell.angle_alpha   90.00
_cell.angle_beta   90.00
_cell.angle_gamma   90.00
#
_symmetry.space_group_name_H-M   'P 1'
#
loop_
_entity.id
_entity.type
_entity.pdbx_description
1 polymer ?
#
loop_
_entity_poly.entity_id
_entity_poly.type
_entity_poly.pdbx_seq_one_letter_code
_entity_poly.pdbx_strand_id
1 'polypeptide(L)' 'MLDYAVKLTRTPGDMERADVDALRAAGFSDRDVLDLAEVTAYYAYANRIADGLGITTEDWIPED' A
#
# COMPACT_ATOMS: atom_id res chain seq x y z
N MET A 1 -3.30 -9.86 3.70
CA MET A 1 -2.46 -9.12 2.73
C MET A 1 -3.08 -7.77 2.38
N LEU A 2 -4.21 -7.74 1.66
CA LEU A 2 -4.84 -6.48 1.24
C LEU A 2 -5.36 -5.65 2.42
N ASP A 3 -5.89 -6.27 3.48
CA ASP A 3 -6.33 -5.54 4.68
C ASP A 3 -5.18 -4.75 5.34
N TYR A 4 -3.99 -5.34 5.39
CA TYR A 4 -2.78 -4.67 5.87
C TYR A 4 -2.45 -3.45 4.98
N ALA A 5 -2.48 -3.62 3.66
CA ALA A 5 -2.23 -2.53 2.73
C ALA A 5 -3.27 -1.40 2.87
N VAL A 6 -4.55 -1.75 3.00
CA VAL A 6 -5.64 -0.78 3.21
C VAL A 6 -5.44 0.00 4.50
N LYS A 7 -5.14 -0.67 5.62
CA LYS A 7 -4.89 -0.01 6.92
C LYS A 7 -3.67 0.90 6.84
N LEU A 8 -2.56 0.43 6.27
CA LEU A 8 -1.34 1.20 6.10
C LEU A 8 -1.54 2.44 5.19
N THR A 9 -2.41 2.35 4.18
CA THR A 9 -2.75 3.51 3.34
C THR A 9 -3.67 4.51 4.04
N ARG A 10 -4.73 4.03 4.70
CA ARG A 10 -5.81 4.90 5.23
C ARG A 10 -5.53 5.45 6.62
N THR A 11 -4.92 4.66 7.49
CA THR A 11 -4.68 4.96 8.90
C THR A 11 -3.27 4.52 9.32
N PRO A 12 -2.20 5.02 8.68
CA PRO A 12 -0.82 4.60 8.97
C PRO A 12 -0.41 4.84 10.43
N GLY A 13 -1.00 5.83 11.10
CA GLY A 13 -0.73 6.12 12.52
C GLY A 13 -1.29 5.08 13.50
N ASP A 14 -2.25 4.26 13.05
CA ASP A 14 -2.89 3.22 13.86
C ASP A 14 -2.26 1.83 13.63
N MET A 15 -1.17 1.77 12.86
CA MET A 15 -0.44 0.53 12.62
C MET A 15 0.22 0.04 13.90
N GLU A 16 0.07 -1.25 14.17
CA GLU A 16 0.59 -1.90 15.36
C GLU A 16 1.27 -3.23 15.02
N ARG A 17 2.03 -3.76 15.97
CA ARG A 17 2.74 -5.05 15.78
C ARG A 17 1.78 -6.21 15.46
N ALA A 18 0.55 -6.15 15.95
CA ALA A 18 -0.47 -7.16 15.68
C ALA A 18 -0.82 -7.26 14.18
N ASP A 19 -0.74 -6.16 13.42
CA ASP A 19 -0.99 -6.19 11.96
C ASP A 19 0.06 -7.02 11.22
N VAL A 20 1.32 -6.92 11.65
CA VAL A 20 2.44 -7.70 11.11
C VAL A 20 2.33 -9.17 11.54
N ASP A 21 1.99 -9.41 12.81
CA ASP A 21 1.85 -10.77 13.34
C ASP A 21 0.66 -11.51 12.68
N ALA A 22 -0.40 -10.81 12.29
CA ALA A 22 -1.49 -11.36 11.50
C ALA A 22 -1.04 -11.83 10.10
N LEU A 23 -0.13 -11.09 9.45
CA LEU A 23 0.47 -11.54 8.19
C LEU A 23 1.35 -12.78 8.39
N ARG A 24 2.18 -12.81 9.44
CA ARG A 24 2.99 -13.99 9.78
C ARG A 24 2.12 -15.22 10.05
N ALA A 25 1.02 -15.05 10.78
CA ALA A 25 0.06 -16.12 11.05
C ALA A 25 -0.62 -16.65 9.77
N ALA A 26 -0.74 -15.81 8.74
CA ALA A 26 -1.22 -16.19 7.42
C ALA A 26 -0.14 -16.84 6.53
N GLY A 27 1.08 -17.05 7.04
CA GLY A 27 2.17 -17.75 6.34
C GLY A 27 3.14 -16.84 5.57
N PHE A 28 3.01 -15.52 5.68
CA PHE A 28 3.97 -14.59 5.08
C PHE A 28 5.29 -14.57 5.86
N SER A 29 6.40 -14.61 5.13
CA SER A 29 7.73 -14.42 5.72
C SER A 29 7.97 -12.96 6.08
N ASP A 30 8.99 -12.68 6.90
CA ASP A 30 9.40 -11.31 7.20
C ASP A 30 9.81 -10.53 5.93
N ARG A 31 10.34 -11.23 4.93
CA ARG A 31 10.65 -10.62 3.63
C ARG A 31 9.37 -10.21 2.90
N ASP A 32 8.34 -11.06 2.89
CA ASP A 32 7.07 -10.73 2.23
C ASP A 32 6.37 -9.56 2.94
N VAL A 33 6.44 -9.50 4.27
CA VAL A 33 5.89 -8.36 5.04
C VAL A 33 6.61 -7.07 4.69
N LEU A 34 7.94 -7.11 4.56
CA LEU A 34 8.72 -5.95 4.13
C LEU A 34 8.32 -5.52 2.72
N ASP A 35 8.21 -6.46 1.78
CA ASP A 35 7.80 -6.18 0.40
C ASP A 35 6.40 -5.56 0.33
N LEU A 36 5.46 -6.05 1.15
CA LEU A 36 4.12 -5.46 1.28
C LEU A 36 4.15 -4.03 1.80
N ALA A 37 4.94 -3.76 2.83
CA ALA A 37 5.07 -2.42 3.40
C ALA A 37 5.70 -1.45 2.40
N GLU A 38 6.78 -1.86 1.72
CA GLU A 38 7.49 -1.04 0.73
C GLU A 38 6.60 -0.70 -0.46
N VAL A 39 5.95 -1.70 -1.07
CA VAL A 39 5.07 -1.48 -2.23
C VAL A 39 3.88 -0.59 -1.85
N THR A 40 3.23 -0.86 -0.71
CA THR A 40 2.09 -0.06 -0.25
C THR A 40 2.50 1.39 0.01
N ALA A 41 3.62 1.62 0.70
CA ALA A 41 4.11 2.95 1.02
C ALA A 41 4.56 3.71 -0.24
N TYR A 42 5.25 3.04 -1.17
CA TYR A 42 5.70 3.63 -2.43
C TYR A 42 4.52 4.15 -3.26
N TYR A 43 3.48 3.33 -3.46
CA TYR A 43 2.29 3.77 -4.20
C TYR A 43 1.52 4.86 -3.46
N ALA A 44 1.44 4.81 -2.14
CA ALA A 44 0.85 5.91 -1.38
C ALA A 44 1.63 7.23 -1.58
N TYR A 45 2.96 7.20 -1.68
CA TYR A 45 3.77 8.37 -2.02
C TYR A 45 3.54 8.83 -3.47
N ALA A 46 3.61 7.92 -4.43
CA ALA A 46 3.42 8.22 -5.85
C ALA A 46 2.03 8.81 -6.14
N ASN A 47 0.98 8.23 -5.55
CA ASN A 47 -0.39 8.71 -5.71
C ASN A 47 -0.55 10.13 -5.17
N ARG A 48 0.08 10.47 -4.03
CA ARG A 48 0.03 11.85 -3.51
C ARG A 48 0.68 12.86 -4.46
N ILE A 49 1.70 12.47 -5.21
CA ILE A 49 2.30 13.33 -6.23
C ILE A 49 1.37 13.46 -7.43
N ALA A 50 0.87 12.34 -7.95
CA ALA A 50 -0.04 12.33 -9.10
C ALA A 50 -1.31 13.15 -8.82
N ASP A 51 -2.01 12.83 -7.73
CA ASP A 51 -3.24 13.51 -7.33
C ASP A 51 -2.98 14.97 -6.96
N GLY A 52 -1.88 15.24 -6.24
CA GLY A 52 -1.52 16.59 -5.80
C GLY A 52 -1.16 17.55 -6.94
N LEU A 53 -0.71 17.00 -8.09
CA LEU A 53 -0.41 17.76 -9.30
C LEU A 53 -1.52 17.68 -10.35
N GLY A 54 -2.55 16.86 -10.14
CA GLY A 54 -3.63 16.65 -11.11
C GLY A 54 -3.17 15.89 -12.36
N ILE A 55 -2.21 14.97 -12.24
CA ILE A 55 -1.76 14.12 -13.34
C ILE A 55 -2.91 13.18 -13.75
N THR A 56 -3.25 13.17 -15.04
CA THR A 56 -4.24 12.27 -15.63
C THR A 56 -3.57 11.08 -16.31
N THR A 57 -4.36 10.08 -16.67
CA THR A 57 -3.90 8.98 -17.53
C THR A 57 -3.52 9.50 -18.91
N GLU A 58 -2.61 8.79 -19.57
CA GLU A 58 -2.20 9.07 -20.94
C GLU A 58 -3.33 8.76 -21.94
N ASP A 59 -3.40 9.49 -23.04
CA ASP A 59 -4.46 9.38 -24.07
C ASP A 59 -4.64 7.99 -24.68
N TRP A 60 -3.64 7.12 -24.57
CA TRP A 60 -3.66 5.75 -25.10
C TRP A 60 -4.18 4.71 -24.09
N ILE A 61 -4.41 5.11 -22.83
CA ILE A 61 -5.06 4.28 -21.81
C ILE A 61 -6.58 4.44 -21.99
N PRO A 62 -7.34 3.37 -22.28
CA PRO A 62 -8.78 3.47 -22.42
C PRO A 62 -9.43 4.01 -21.15
N GLU A 63 -10.36 4.95 -21.29
CA GLU A 63 -11.34 5.22 -20.22
C GLU A 63 -12.30 4.03 -20.18
N ASP A 64 -12.46 3.40 -19.01
CA ASP A 64 -13.42 2.33 -18.77
C ASP A 64 -14.88 2.76 -19.07
#